data_AF-A0A919ID47-F1
#
_entry.id   AF-A0A919ID47-F1
#
_cell.length_a   1.000
_cell.length_b   1.000
_cell.length_c   1.000
_cell.angle_alpha   90.00
_cell.angle_beta   90.00
_cell.angle_gamma   90.00
#
_symmetry.space_group_name_H-M   'P 1'
#
loop_
_entity.id
_entity.type
_entity.pdbx_description
1 polymer ?
#
loop_
_entity_poly.entity_id
_entity_poly.type
_entity_poly.pdbx_seq_one_letter_code
_entity_poly.pdbx_strand_id
1 'polypeptide(L)'
;MLWSGSSPLTATRGGMWGFLMVAAAAWLVIGWSVLRLEPAGIAGVAGPIVLFGAVCEGLRALAGTRTWWLNTALAALFAATGAAMLLSDDAGWTTTASLIGWYLLVRGAVDVAVGMMTRGTDRVWSLIVTVGVLETGLGFTAAGPLARSAGAVIVILGGLGVLRAVADLVTALRLREIAAKGRDVLELPPERAAGLTGYTAGHADFEARKPARHRARDAGTPASPAGDTTVPVGASLPVGTPMPAGAPMPAGASMPAGGSLSASASMSAGALVPHGSEAPGESFHDRVVRTTADLDAMLAQAGITGPRPGAAPGPHAGDLPPVPDSPEGIEGTPAGNAAKPDRPAGGH
;
A
#
# COMPACT_ATOMS: atom_id res chain seq x y z
N MET A 1 29.22 -13.10 17.05
CA MET A 1 28.66 -11.74 17.10
C MET A 1 27.57 -11.67 16.04
N LEU A 2 26.35 -12.07 16.42
CA LEU A 2 25.19 -11.98 15.56
C LEU A 2 24.81 -10.51 15.48
N TRP A 3 24.99 -9.92 14.31
CA TRP A 3 24.50 -8.58 13.98
C TRP A 3 22.99 -8.60 14.25
N SER A 4 22.60 -8.00 15.37
CA SER A 4 21.19 -7.85 15.75
C SER A 4 20.51 -7.10 14.60
N GLY A 5 19.74 -7.84 13.82
CA GLY A 5 19.03 -7.39 12.62
C GLY A 5 17.82 -6.52 12.95
N SER A 6 17.94 -5.57 13.88
CA SER A 6 17.00 -4.47 14.00
C SER A 6 17.22 -3.58 12.77
N SER A 7 16.40 -3.84 11.76
CA SER A 7 16.53 -3.32 10.41
C SER A 7 16.73 -1.79 10.40
N PRO A 8 17.83 -1.25 9.84
CA PRO A 8 18.08 0.20 9.76
C PRO A 8 17.03 0.96 8.92
N LEU A 9 16.10 0.26 8.27
CA LEU A 9 15.07 0.81 7.39
C LEU A 9 13.88 1.45 8.13
N THR A 10 13.64 1.13 9.40
CA THR A 10 12.53 1.74 10.15
C THR A 10 12.87 3.14 10.66
N ALA A 11 14.12 3.39 11.06
CA ALA A 11 14.59 4.71 11.47
C ALA A 11 14.60 5.73 10.32
N THR A 12 14.96 5.30 9.10
CA THR A 12 14.99 6.16 7.91
C THR A 12 13.60 6.60 7.47
N ARG A 13 12.57 5.77 7.69
CA ARG A 13 11.18 6.09 7.30
C ARG A 13 10.55 7.20 8.15
N GLY A 14 10.93 7.31 9.43
CA GLY A 14 10.46 8.36 10.33
C GLY A 14 10.97 9.76 9.97
N GLY A 15 12.22 9.86 9.49
CA GLY A 15 12.82 11.14 9.08
C GLY A 15 12.30 11.68 7.74
N MET A 16 11.70 10.82 6.92
CA MET A 16 11.31 11.17 5.56
C MET A 16 10.20 12.22 5.47
N TRP A 17 9.29 12.24 6.46
CA TRP A 17 8.29 13.30 6.55
C TRP A 17 8.95 14.68 6.66
N GLY A 18 9.89 14.83 7.60
CA GLY A 18 10.59 16.09 7.84
C GLY A 18 11.37 16.54 6.61
N PHE A 19 12.03 15.59 5.93
CA PHE A 19 12.70 15.87 4.66
C PHE A 19 11.75 16.45 3.59
N LEU A 20 10.58 15.84 3.39
CA LEU A 20 9.62 16.33 2.40
C LEU A 20 9.05 17.71 2.76
N MET A 21 8.88 18.02 4.05
CA MET A 21 8.51 19.39 4.48
C MET A 21 9.58 20.41 4.08
N VAL A 22 10.86 20.08 4.30
CA VAL A 22 11.98 20.94 3.91
C VAL A 22 12.07 21.07 2.39
N ALA A 23 11.88 19.97 1.66
CA ALA A 23 11.85 19.99 0.20
C ALA A 23 10.69 20.86 -0.33
N ALA A 24 9.50 20.76 0.25
CA ALA A 24 8.37 21.60 -0.09
C ALA A 24 8.65 23.09 0.14
N ALA A 25 9.23 23.44 1.28
CA ALA A 25 9.64 24.82 1.58
C ALA A 25 10.72 25.31 0.60
N ALA A 26 11.72 24.47 0.28
CA ALA A 26 12.75 24.79 -0.69
C ALA A 26 12.16 25.04 -2.08
N TRP A 27 11.23 24.20 -2.55
CA TRP A 27 10.52 24.39 -3.81
C TRP A 27 9.71 25.70 -3.84
N LEU A 28 9.06 26.06 -2.74
CA LEU A 28 8.34 27.32 -2.62
C LEU A 28 9.28 28.52 -2.74
N VAL A 29 10.43 28.46 -2.04
CA VAL A 29 11.48 29.50 -2.10
C VAL A 29 12.07 29.60 -3.49
N ILE A 30 12.35 28.47 -4.15
CA ILE A 30 12.83 28.42 -5.54
C ILE A 30 11.80 29.07 -6.46
N GLY A 31 10.53 28.65 -6.40
CA GLY A 31 9.47 29.19 -7.24
C GLY A 31 9.30 30.71 -7.04
N TRP A 32 9.29 31.17 -5.79
CA TRP A 32 9.23 32.60 -5.48
C TRP A 32 10.46 33.38 -5.98
N SER A 33 11.65 32.81 -5.82
CA SER A 33 12.90 33.44 -6.25
C SER A 33 12.94 33.58 -7.76
N VAL A 34 12.56 32.53 -8.50
CA VAL A 34 12.51 32.54 -9.97
C VAL A 34 11.56 33.60 -10.50
N LEU A 35 10.39 33.76 -9.88
CA LEU A 35 9.42 34.79 -10.28
C LEU A 35 9.94 36.23 -10.07
N ARG A 36 11.04 36.40 -9.35
CA ARG A 36 11.72 37.69 -9.12
C ARG A 36 13.01 37.86 -9.93
N LEU A 37 13.46 36.83 -10.65
CA LEU A 37 14.69 36.91 -11.44
C LEU A 37 14.49 37.80 -12.66
N GLU A 38 15.53 38.56 -12.98
CA GLU A 38 15.62 39.21 -14.29
C GLU A 38 15.81 38.17 -15.41
N PRO A 39 15.27 38.44 -16.61
CA PRO A 39 15.37 37.54 -17.76
C PRO A 39 16.78 36.99 -18.01
N ALA A 40 17.82 37.81 -17.87
CA ALA A 40 19.20 37.42 -18.18
C ALA A 40 19.74 36.27 -17.30
N GLY A 41 19.19 36.05 -16.10
CA GLY A 41 19.71 35.05 -15.15
C GLY A 41 19.10 33.65 -15.29
N ILE A 42 18.02 33.47 -16.06
CA ILE A 42 17.21 32.24 -15.96
C ILE A 42 17.95 31.01 -16.46
N ALA A 43 18.70 31.11 -17.55
CA ALA A 43 19.40 29.97 -18.15
C ALA A 43 20.41 29.35 -17.15
N GLY A 44 21.10 30.18 -16.40
CA GLY A 44 22.04 29.74 -15.36
C GLY A 44 21.37 29.09 -14.14
N VAL A 45 20.08 29.36 -13.89
CA VAL A 45 19.35 28.85 -12.72
C VAL A 45 18.50 27.61 -13.05
N ALA A 46 18.11 27.43 -14.32
CA ALA A 46 17.28 26.31 -14.74
C ALA A 46 17.95 24.93 -14.50
N GLY A 47 19.23 24.79 -14.84
CA GLY A 47 20.01 23.56 -14.58
C GLY A 47 20.04 23.17 -13.10
N PRO A 48 20.44 24.07 -12.18
CA PRO A 48 20.40 23.83 -10.74
C PRO A 48 19.00 23.43 -10.21
N ILE A 49 17.92 24.02 -10.73
CA ILE A 49 16.55 23.66 -10.34
C ILE A 49 16.22 22.21 -10.75
N VAL A 50 16.59 21.81 -11.97
CA VAL A 50 16.37 20.44 -12.44
C VAL A 50 17.21 19.44 -11.63
N LEU A 51 18.46 19.79 -11.30
CA LEU A 51 19.31 18.97 -10.42
C LEU A 51 18.74 18.84 -9.01
N PHE A 52 18.17 19.91 -8.45
CA PHE A 52 17.46 19.82 -7.17
C PHE A 52 16.30 18.83 -7.25
N GLY A 53 15.53 18.85 -8.34
CA GLY A 53 14.52 17.83 -8.63
C GLY A 53 15.08 16.41 -8.68
N ALA A 54 16.24 16.22 -9.33
CA ALA A 54 16.93 14.92 -9.37
C ALA A 54 17.31 14.43 -7.96
N VAL A 55 17.81 15.31 -7.10
CA VAL A 55 18.13 15.00 -5.70
C VAL A 55 16.87 14.60 -4.93
N CYS A 56 15.76 15.32 -5.10
CA CYS A 56 14.48 14.96 -4.50
C CYS A 56 14.02 13.56 -4.95
N GLU A 57 14.12 13.22 -6.23
CA GLU A 57 13.79 11.86 -6.71
C GLU A 57 14.72 10.79 -6.16
N GLY A 58 16.02 11.07 -6.07
CA GLY A 58 17.00 10.17 -5.47
C GLY A 58 16.66 9.87 -4.01
N LEU A 59 16.28 10.90 -3.25
CA LEU A 59 15.86 10.74 -1.85
C LEU A 59 14.54 9.97 -1.74
N ARG A 60 13.58 10.18 -2.66
CA ARG A 60 12.38 9.34 -2.76
C ARG A 60 12.67 7.91 -3.22
N ALA A 61 13.78 7.63 -3.88
CA ALA A 61 14.21 6.26 -4.18
C ALA A 61 14.78 5.58 -2.93
N LEU A 62 15.63 6.29 -2.18
CA LEU A 62 16.23 5.81 -0.93
C LEU A 62 15.20 5.55 0.17
N ALA A 63 14.01 6.15 0.07
CA ALA A 63 12.82 5.88 0.86
C ALA A 63 12.40 4.38 0.93
N GLY A 64 12.85 3.57 -0.03
CA GLY A 64 12.53 2.13 -0.07
C GLY A 64 11.07 1.82 -0.41
N THR A 65 10.39 2.69 -1.16
CA THR A 65 9.05 2.39 -1.67
C THR A 65 9.11 1.25 -2.70
N ARG A 66 7.96 0.60 -2.96
CA ARG A 66 7.86 -0.41 -4.04
C ARG A 66 8.24 0.15 -5.42
N THR A 67 8.21 1.47 -5.57
CA THR A 67 8.58 2.24 -6.76
C THR A 67 10.01 2.78 -6.74
N TRP A 68 10.89 2.27 -5.88
CA TRP A 68 12.27 2.77 -5.75
C TRP A 68 13.04 2.79 -7.08
N TRP A 69 12.85 1.77 -7.94
CA TRP A 69 13.52 1.67 -9.24
C TRP A 69 13.09 2.79 -10.19
N LEU A 70 11.79 3.15 -10.15
CA LEU A 70 11.23 4.23 -10.96
C LEU A 70 11.78 5.58 -10.53
N ASN A 71 11.82 5.84 -9.21
CA ASN A 71 12.39 7.06 -8.66
C ASN A 71 13.90 7.16 -8.95
N THR A 72 14.62 6.02 -8.92
CA THR A 72 16.05 5.97 -9.28
C THR A 72 16.26 6.32 -10.75
N ALA A 73 15.46 5.74 -11.65
CA ALA A 73 15.54 6.04 -13.08
C ALA A 73 15.23 7.51 -13.37
N LEU A 74 14.21 8.08 -12.71
CA LEU A 74 13.90 9.51 -12.81
C LEU A 74 15.02 10.39 -12.27
N ALA A 75 15.61 10.04 -11.12
CA ALA A 75 16.72 10.76 -10.55
C ALA A 75 17.92 10.80 -11.52
N ALA A 76 18.27 9.67 -12.12
CA ALA A 76 19.35 9.59 -13.11
C ALA A 76 19.04 10.42 -14.36
N LEU A 77 17.81 10.31 -14.89
CA LEU A 77 17.37 11.06 -16.07
C LEU A 77 17.42 12.58 -15.81
N PHE A 78 16.90 13.03 -14.66
CA PHE A 78 16.89 14.45 -14.32
C PHE A 78 18.28 14.98 -13.98
N ALA A 79 19.14 14.16 -13.37
CA ALA A 79 20.53 14.51 -13.16
C ALA A 79 21.25 14.73 -14.49
N ALA A 80 21.05 13.83 -15.47
CA ALA A 80 21.61 13.98 -16.81
C ALA A 80 21.07 15.23 -17.52
N THR A 81 19.76 15.51 -17.44
CA THR A 81 19.17 16.73 -18.01
C THR A 81 19.74 17.99 -17.38
N GLY A 82 19.79 18.05 -16.04
CA GLY A 82 20.35 19.21 -15.32
C GLY A 82 21.83 19.42 -15.61
N ALA A 83 22.61 18.34 -15.70
CA ALA A 83 24.02 18.40 -16.09
C ALA A 83 24.18 18.88 -17.54
N ALA A 84 23.37 18.39 -18.48
CA ALA A 84 23.39 18.84 -19.86
C ALA A 84 23.10 20.34 -19.97
N MET A 85 22.15 20.87 -19.17
CA MET A 85 21.87 22.30 -19.12
C MET A 85 23.04 23.12 -18.57
N LEU A 86 23.74 22.63 -17.55
CA LEU A 86 24.90 23.31 -16.97
C LEU A 86 26.14 23.30 -17.89
N LEU A 87 26.27 22.27 -18.72
CA LEU A 87 27.38 22.12 -19.66
C LEU A 87 27.09 22.75 -21.02
N SER A 88 25.86 23.20 -21.27
CA SER A 88 25.50 23.86 -22.52
C SER A 88 25.91 25.34 -22.46
N ASP A 89 26.81 25.75 -23.35
CA ASP A 89 27.18 27.15 -23.53
C ASP A 89 26.05 27.99 -24.19
N ASP A 90 25.02 27.32 -24.70
CA ASP A 90 23.85 27.95 -25.29
C ASP A 90 22.97 28.60 -24.22
N ALA A 91 23.12 29.91 -24.04
CA ALA A 91 22.22 30.75 -23.24
C ALA A 91 20.82 30.94 -23.88
N GLY A 92 20.48 30.14 -24.90
CA GLY A 92 19.24 30.24 -25.65
C GLY A 92 18.02 29.80 -24.82
N TRP A 93 16.98 30.64 -24.84
CA TRP A 93 15.69 30.34 -24.20
C TRP A 93 15.01 29.11 -24.78
N THR A 94 15.23 28.81 -26.06
CA THR A 94 14.61 27.68 -26.76
C THR A 94 15.08 26.33 -26.22
N THR A 95 16.40 26.15 -26.08
CA THR A 95 16.98 24.92 -25.56
C THR A 95 16.55 24.71 -24.12
N THR A 96 16.67 25.77 -23.31
CA THR A 96 16.23 25.77 -21.91
C THR A 96 14.74 25.41 -21.77
N ALA A 97 13.85 26.07 -22.52
CA ALA A 97 12.42 25.80 -22.51
C ALA A 97 12.09 24.37 -22.95
N SER A 98 12.77 23.87 -24.00
CA SER A 98 12.54 22.50 -24.49
C SER A 98 12.94 21.43 -23.47
N LEU A 99 14.07 21.61 -22.76
CA LEU A 99 14.55 20.68 -21.75
C LEU A 99 13.68 20.71 -20.48
N ILE A 100 13.22 21.91 -20.07
CA ILE A 100 12.25 22.05 -18.98
C ILE A 100 10.90 21.41 -19.38
N GLY A 101 10.46 21.61 -20.62
CA GLY A 101 9.24 21.00 -21.14
C GLY A 101 9.31 19.49 -21.14
N TRP A 102 10.41 18.91 -21.61
CA TRP A 102 10.66 17.47 -21.52
C TRP A 102 10.64 16.97 -20.08
N TYR A 103 11.36 17.63 -19.17
CA TYR A 103 11.37 17.29 -17.75
C TYR A 103 9.95 17.26 -17.14
N LEU A 104 9.15 18.30 -17.40
CA LEU A 104 7.77 18.42 -16.92
C LEU A 104 6.84 17.37 -17.52
N LEU A 105 6.98 17.07 -18.81
CA LEU A 105 6.17 16.04 -19.48
C LEU A 105 6.43 14.66 -18.89
N VAL A 106 7.70 14.29 -18.74
CA VAL A 106 8.08 12.99 -18.15
C VAL A 106 7.61 12.91 -16.71
N ARG A 107 7.83 13.96 -15.92
CA ARG A 107 7.40 13.97 -14.53
C ARG A 107 5.89 13.87 -14.40
N GLY A 108 5.17 14.76 -15.06
CA GLY A 108 3.72 14.84 -14.95
C GLY A 108 3.05 13.53 -15.38
N ALA A 109 3.57 12.88 -16.43
CA ALA A 109 3.11 11.57 -16.86
C ALA A 109 3.32 10.48 -15.79
N VAL A 110 4.47 10.48 -15.11
CA VAL A 110 4.72 9.53 -14.01
C VAL A 110 3.79 9.80 -12.82
N ASP A 111 3.59 11.05 -12.44
CA ASP A 111 2.70 11.39 -11.32
C ASP A 111 1.25 10.99 -11.64
N VAL A 112 0.78 11.19 -12.88
CA VAL A 112 -0.52 10.66 -13.33
C VAL A 112 -0.56 9.13 -13.23
N ALA A 113 0.46 8.43 -13.73
CA ALA A 113 0.51 6.97 -13.70
C ALA A 113 0.50 6.43 -12.26
N VAL A 114 1.31 6.99 -11.36
CA VAL A 114 1.37 6.61 -9.94
C VAL A 114 0.06 6.94 -9.22
N GLY A 115 -0.53 8.10 -9.50
CA GLY A 115 -1.84 8.48 -8.96
C GLY A 115 -2.94 7.51 -9.41
N MET A 116 -2.92 7.07 -10.66
CA MET A 116 -3.87 6.07 -11.17
C MET A 116 -3.63 4.67 -10.58
N MET A 117 -2.37 4.25 -10.40
CA MET A 117 -2.04 2.95 -9.79
C MET A 117 -2.41 2.86 -8.31
N THR A 118 -2.43 4.00 -7.60
CA THR A 118 -2.78 4.08 -6.18
C THR A 118 -4.26 4.40 -5.94
N ARG A 119 -5.05 4.54 -7.01
CA ARG A 119 -6.49 4.77 -6.94
C ARG A 119 -7.17 3.70 -6.07
N GLY A 120 -7.95 4.16 -5.09
CA GLY A 120 -8.66 3.30 -4.14
C GLY A 120 -7.84 2.86 -2.92
N THR A 121 -6.51 2.96 -2.97
CA THR A 121 -5.64 2.72 -1.80
C THR A 121 -5.29 4.00 -1.05
N ASP A 122 -5.09 5.11 -1.78
CA ASP A 122 -4.75 6.41 -1.21
C ASP A 122 -5.90 7.40 -1.40
N ARG A 123 -6.23 8.17 -0.35
CA ARG A 123 -7.21 9.26 -0.41
C ARG A 123 -6.70 10.47 -1.21
N VAL A 124 -5.39 10.58 -1.42
CA VAL A 124 -4.74 11.70 -2.13
C VAL A 124 -4.57 11.45 -3.62
N TRP A 125 -4.93 10.26 -4.11
CA TRP A 125 -4.71 9.87 -5.49
C TRP A 125 -5.16 10.95 -6.51
N SER A 126 -6.31 11.59 -6.27
CA SER A 126 -6.87 12.63 -7.15
C SER A 126 -6.00 13.89 -7.19
N LEU A 127 -5.38 14.27 -6.07
CA LEU A 127 -4.46 15.39 -6.03
C LEU A 127 -3.20 15.08 -6.83
N ILE A 128 -2.61 13.89 -6.65
CA ILE A 128 -1.40 13.47 -7.38
C ILE A 128 -1.68 13.49 -8.89
N VAL A 129 -2.83 12.95 -9.32
CA VAL A 129 -3.26 13.00 -10.72
C VAL A 129 -3.44 14.45 -11.19
N THR A 130 -4.08 15.30 -10.40
CA THR A 130 -4.31 16.71 -10.76
C THR A 130 -2.99 17.46 -10.93
N VAL A 131 -2.05 17.31 -9.99
CA VAL A 131 -0.72 17.91 -10.10
C VAL A 131 0.01 17.37 -11.33
N GLY A 132 -0.01 16.06 -11.57
CA GLY A 132 0.63 15.47 -12.76
C GLY A 132 0.04 15.98 -14.08
N VAL A 133 -1.28 16.18 -14.15
CA VAL A 133 -1.93 16.80 -15.33
C VAL A 133 -1.50 18.25 -15.50
N LEU A 134 -1.46 19.03 -14.41
CA LEU A 134 -1.00 20.43 -14.45
C LEU A 134 0.47 20.52 -14.88
N GLU A 135 1.35 19.67 -14.36
CA GLU A 135 2.75 19.60 -14.76
C GLU A 135 2.89 19.20 -16.23
N THR A 136 2.10 18.23 -16.70
CA THR A 136 2.10 17.82 -18.11
C THR A 136 1.64 18.96 -19.02
N GLY A 137 0.58 19.67 -18.66
CA GLY A 137 0.10 20.84 -19.41
C GLY A 137 1.12 21.98 -19.45
N LEU A 138 1.82 22.20 -18.32
CA LEU A 138 2.91 23.16 -18.25
C LEU A 138 4.10 22.74 -19.12
N GLY A 139 4.45 21.45 -19.11
CA GLY A 139 5.50 20.87 -19.95
C GLY A 139 5.19 20.96 -21.44
N PHE A 140 3.94 20.71 -21.84
CA PHE A 140 3.47 20.90 -23.21
C PHE A 140 3.59 22.38 -23.63
N THR A 141 3.19 23.30 -22.75
CA THR A 141 3.31 24.75 -22.99
C THR A 141 4.79 25.15 -23.15
N ALA A 142 5.67 24.58 -22.32
CA ALA A 142 7.12 24.80 -22.35
C ALA A 142 7.81 24.25 -23.61
N ALA A 143 7.34 23.12 -24.12
CA ALA A 143 7.82 22.54 -25.38
C ALA A 143 7.29 23.28 -26.62
N GLY A 144 6.19 24.04 -26.46
CA GLY A 144 5.54 24.77 -27.54
C GLY A 144 6.24 26.08 -27.94
N PRO A 145 5.83 26.68 -29.07
CA PRO A 145 6.37 27.95 -29.55
C PRO A 145 6.09 29.14 -28.61
N LEU A 146 5.12 28.99 -27.70
CA LEU A 146 4.73 30.02 -26.72
C LEU A 146 5.81 30.26 -25.65
N ALA A 147 6.68 29.28 -25.39
CA ALA A 147 7.71 29.36 -24.36
C ALA A 147 9.06 29.94 -24.85
N ARG A 148 9.09 30.56 -26.04
CA ARG A 148 10.31 31.15 -26.61
C ARG A 148 10.68 32.51 -26.00
N SER A 149 9.92 33.00 -25.02
CA SER A 149 10.23 34.23 -24.29
C SER A 149 10.73 33.92 -22.89
N ALA A 150 11.67 34.74 -22.39
CA ALA A 150 12.19 34.62 -21.04
C ALA A 150 11.08 34.70 -19.98
N GLY A 151 10.09 35.59 -20.18
CA GLY A 151 8.93 35.70 -19.30
C GLY A 151 8.12 34.40 -19.21
N ALA A 152 7.90 33.71 -20.33
CA ALA A 152 7.22 32.43 -20.31
C ALA A 152 8.02 31.37 -19.53
N VAL A 153 9.34 31.30 -19.71
CA VAL A 153 10.21 30.37 -18.97
C VAL A 153 10.19 30.67 -17.47
N ILE A 154 10.19 31.95 -17.04
CA ILE A 154 10.04 32.34 -15.63
C ILE A 154 8.73 31.81 -15.05
N VAL A 155 7.61 32.03 -15.75
CA VAL A 155 6.29 31.59 -15.29
C VAL A 155 6.23 30.06 -15.20
N ILE A 156 6.81 29.36 -16.17
CA ILE A 156 6.88 27.89 -16.18
C ILE A 156 7.72 27.36 -15.01
N LEU A 157 8.91 27.90 -14.78
CA LEU A 157 9.77 27.46 -13.67
C LEU A 157 9.18 27.84 -12.29
N GLY A 158 8.56 29.02 -12.18
CA GLY A 158 7.81 29.41 -10.99
C GLY A 158 6.63 28.47 -10.72
N GLY A 159 5.86 28.15 -11.76
CA GLY A 159 4.75 27.19 -11.70
C GLY A 159 5.21 25.79 -11.30
N LEU A 160 6.32 25.29 -11.87
CA LEU A 160 6.96 24.05 -11.45
C LEU A 160 7.29 24.07 -9.95
N GLY A 161 7.92 25.14 -9.45
CA GLY A 161 8.27 25.26 -8.04
C GLY A 161 7.04 25.21 -7.13
N VAL A 162 5.95 25.88 -7.50
CA VAL A 162 4.70 25.86 -6.73
C VAL A 162 4.05 24.47 -6.75
N LEU A 163 3.93 23.84 -7.93
CA LEU A 163 3.32 22.51 -8.06
C LEU A 163 4.09 21.46 -7.25
N ARG A 164 5.43 21.51 -7.30
CA ARG A 164 6.29 20.62 -6.50
C ARG A 164 6.19 20.89 -5.02
N ALA A 165 6.14 22.16 -4.59
CA ALA A 165 5.95 22.51 -3.19
C ALA A 165 4.64 21.92 -2.64
N VAL A 166 3.54 22.01 -3.40
CA VAL A 166 2.24 21.44 -3.01
C VAL A 166 2.29 19.92 -2.95
N ALA A 167 2.86 19.26 -3.96
CA ALA A 167 2.98 17.80 -3.99
C ALA A 167 3.82 17.25 -2.82
N ASP A 168 4.95 17.90 -2.52
CA ASP A 168 5.83 17.49 -1.44
C ASP A 168 5.22 17.77 -0.07
N LEU A 169 4.54 18.90 0.10
CA LEU A 169 3.85 19.24 1.34
C LEU A 169 2.76 18.23 1.66
N VAL A 170 1.92 17.89 0.69
CA VAL A 170 0.82 16.93 0.92
C VAL A 170 1.37 15.53 1.17
N THR A 171 2.36 15.10 0.39
CA THR A 171 3.03 13.81 0.61
C THR A 171 3.65 13.75 2.01
N ALA A 172 4.27 14.85 2.45
CA ALA A 172 4.78 14.98 3.79
C ALA A 172 3.64 14.80 4.81
N LEU A 173 2.61 15.65 4.80
CA LEU A 173 1.52 15.59 5.77
C LEU A 173 0.89 14.18 5.87
N ARG A 174 0.77 13.47 4.74
CA ARG A 174 0.34 12.06 4.74
C ARG A 174 1.30 11.11 5.45
N LEU A 175 2.60 11.19 5.18
CA LEU A 175 3.57 10.39 5.90
C LEU A 175 3.53 10.69 7.40
N ARG A 176 3.29 11.95 7.80
CA ARG A 176 3.11 12.32 9.22
C ARG A 176 1.89 11.65 9.84
N GLU A 177 0.74 11.67 9.16
CA GLU A 177 -0.49 11.04 9.64
C GLU A 177 -0.31 9.53 9.84
N ILE A 178 0.36 8.86 8.89
CA ILE A 178 0.63 7.42 8.98
C ILE A 178 1.62 7.13 10.12
N ALA A 179 2.68 7.93 10.24
CA ALA A 179 3.68 7.78 11.30
C ALA A 179 3.12 8.08 12.71
N ALA A 180 2.18 9.01 12.83
CA ALA A 180 1.49 9.29 14.09
C ALA A 180 0.62 8.09 14.52
N LYS A 181 -0.21 7.57 13.62
CA LYS A 181 -1.04 6.38 13.89
C LYS A 181 -0.22 5.15 14.26
N GLY A 182 0.95 4.97 13.63
CA GLY A 182 1.86 3.87 13.96
C GLY A 182 2.41 3.94 15.38
N ARG A 183 2.67 5.16 15.91
CA ARG A 183 3.11 5.34 17.29
C ARG A 183 1.98 5.03 18.28
N ASP A 184 0.76 5.48 18.03
CA ASP A 184 -0.39 5.21 18.90
C ASP A 184 -0.70 3.69 19.00
N VAL A 185 -0.40 2.91 17.96
CA VAL A 185 -0.57 1.45 17.97
C VAL A 185 0.56 0.75 18.75
N LEU A 186 1.77 1.31 18.74
CA LEU A 186 2.91 0.77 19.48
C LEU A 186 2.90 1.16 20.96
N GLU A 187 2.30 2.30 21.29
CA GLU A 187 1.95 2.68 22.65
C GLU A 187 0.66 1.93 23.05
N LEU A 188 0.82 0.64 23.31
CA LEU A 188 -0.23 -0.15 23.94
C LEU A 188 -0.68 0.58 25.22
N PRO A 189 -2.00 0.72 25.46
CA PRO A 189 -2.51 1.19 26.74
C PRO A 189 -1.81 0.42 27.87
N PRO A 190 -1.52 1.04 29.02
CA PRO A 190 -0.72 0.43 30.08
C PRO A 190 -1.23 -0.95 30.49
N GLU A 191 -2.55 -1.17 30.39
CA GLU A 191 -3.21 -2.47 30.59
C GLU A 191 -2.79 -3.54 29.57
N ARG A 192 -2.72 -3.20 28.27
CA ARG A 192 -2.25 -4.10 27.22
C ARG A 192 -0.74 -4.25 27.22
N ALA A 193 0.00 -3.21 27.60
CA ALA A 193 1.45 -3.29 27.78
C ALA A 193 1.79 -4.28 28.91
N ALA A 194 1.11 -4.18 30.06
CA ALA A 194 1.23 -5.14 31.15
C ALA A 194 0.86 -6.56 30.70
N GLY A 195 -0.24 -6.71 29.94
CA GLY A 195 -0.64 -7.99 29.35
C GLY A 195 0.41 -8.58 28.40
N LEU A 196 1.04 -7.77 27.56
CA LEU A 196 2.10 -8.22 26.64
C LEU A 196 3.37 -8.62 27.39
N THR A 197 3.76 -7.86 28.42
CA THR A 197 4.90 -8.22 29.28
C THR A 197 4.64 -9.53 30.04
N GLY A 198 3.41 -9.77 30.51
CA GLY A 198 3.03 -11.03 31.12
C GLY A 198 3.03 -12.20 30.12
N TYR A 199 2.52 -11.98 28.90
CA TYR A 199 2.51 -13.00 27.85
C TYR A 199 3.93 -13.39 27.39
N THR A 200 4.80 -12.40 27.20
CA THR A 200 6.20 -12.64 26.81
C THR A 200 7.00 -13.30 27.93
N ALA A 201 6.77 -12.92 29.19
CA ALA A 201 7.34 -13.63 30.35
C ALA A 201 6.89 -15.09 30.41
N GLY A 202 5.60 -15.36 30.20
CA GLY A 202 5.07 -16.73 30.16
C GLY A 202 5.60 -17.58 29.00
N HIS A 203 5.91 -16.97 27.86
CA HIS A 203 6.48 -17.68 26.71
C HIS A 203 7.95 -18.05 26.93
N ALA A 204 8.73 -17.17 27.59
CA ALA A 204 10.12 -17.47 27.96
C ALA A 204 10.20 -18.63 28.98
N ASP A 205 9.27 -18.69 29.93
CA ASP A 205 9.17 -19.81 30.88
C ASP A 205 8.77 -21.13 30.20
N PHE A 206 7.96 -21.07 29.15
CA PHE A 206 7.56 -22.26 28.37
C PHE A 206 8.71 -22.83 27.54
N GLU A 207 9.56 -21.99 26.94
CA GLU A 207 10.74 -22.44 26.20
C GLU A 207 11.84 -22.98 27.12
N ALA A 208 11.95 -22.46 28.35
CA ALA A 208 12.90 -22.95 29.35
C ALA A 208 12.55 -24.34 29.90
N ARG A 209 11.27 -24.75 29.83
CA ARG A 209 10.87 -26.11 30.16
C ARG A 209 11.34 -27.05 29.05
N LYS A 210 12.45 -27.75 29.31
CA LYS A 210 12.88 -28.94 28.55
C LYS A 210 11.65 -29.79 28.25
N PRO A 211 11.37 -30.13 26.98
CA PRO A 211 10.20 -30.93 26.63
C PRO A 211 10.24 -32.20 27.47
N ALA A 212 9.23 -32.36 28.32
CA ALA A 212 9.10 -33.55 29.12
C ALA A 212 9.11 -34.72 28.13
N ARG A 213 10.15 -35.56 28.19
CA ARG A 213 10.21 -36.82 27.45
C ARG A 213 8.99 -37.61 27.91
N HIS A 214 7.90 -37.52 27.17
CA HIS A 214 6.79 -38.44 27.27
C HIS A 214 7.37 -39.81 26.97
N ARG A 215 7.72 -40.51 28.05
CA ARG A 215 8.07 -41.92 28.04
C ARG A 215 6.76 -42.64 27.72
N ALA A 216 6.44 -42.72 26.44
CA ALA A 216 5.44 -43.64 25.95
C ALA A 216 5.86 -45.01 26.48
N ARG A 217 5.08 -45.50 27.43
CA ARG A 217 5.25 -46.81 28.02
C ARG A 217 4.92 -47.78 26.89
N ASP A 218 5.92 -48.53 26.45
CA ASP A 218 5.75 -49.67 25.54
C ASP A 218 4.77 -50.65 26.18
N ALA A 219 3.47 -50.46 25.87
CA ALA A 219 2.45 -51.45 26.12
C ALA A 219 2.71 -52.57 25.12
N GLY A 220 3.08 -53.73 25.67
CA GLY A 220 3.59 -54.88 24.94
C GLY A 220 2.73 -55.26 23.75
N THR A 221 3.43 -55.58 22.66
CA THR A 221 2.95 -56.27 21.49
C THR A 221 2.29 -57.60 21.89
N PRO A 222 0.97 -57.79 21.71
CA PRO A 222 0.42 -59.13 21.69
C PRO A 222 0.83 -59.79 20.37
N ALA A 223 1.53 -60.92 20.49
CA ALA A 223 1.82 -61.80 19.38
C ALA A 223 0.52 -62.21 18.67
N SER A 224 0.49 -62.07 17.35
CA SER A 224 -0.57 -62.62 16.50
C SER A 224 0.09 -63.34 15.32
N PRO A 225 -0.47 -64.47 14.87
CA PRO A 225 0.27 -65.54 14.24
C PRO A 225 0.53 -65.30 12.75
N ALA A 226 1.58 -65.96 12.27
CA ALA A 226 1.93 -66.10 10.88
C ALA A 226 0.72 -66.56 10.05
N GLY A 227 0.29 -65.69 9.14
CA GLY A 227 -0.74 -65.95 8.13
C GLY A 227 -0.20 -65.51 6.78
N ASP A 228 0.24 -66.51 6.03
CA ASP A 228 0.63 -66.48 4.63
C ASP A 228 -0.51 -65.90 3.77
N THR A 229 -0.28 -64.79 3.05
CA THR A 229 -1.13 -64.47 1.89
C THR A 229 -0.41 -63.58 0.88
N THR A 230 -0.38 -64.13 -0.32
CA THR A 230 0.10 -63.63 -1.59
C THR A 230 -0.57 -62.30 -1.99
N VAL A 231 0.22 -61.43 -2.62
CA VAL A 231 -0.25 -60.19 -3.27
C VAL A 231 -0.88 -60.54 -4.63
N PRO A 232 -2.13 -60.16 -4.92
CA PRO A 232 -2.60 -60.13 -6.29
C PRO A 232 -2.17 -58.81 -6.94
N VAL A 233 -1.37 -58.94 -8.00
CA VAL A 233 -1.15 -57.90 -9.01
C VAL A 233 -2.46 -57.73 -9.78
N GLY A 234 -3.04 -56.52 -9.76
CA GLY A 234 -4.17 -56.15 -10.60
C GLY A 234 -5.29 -55.42 -9.86
N ALA A 235 -5.11 -54.11 -9.64
CA ALA A 235 -6.21 -53.21 -9.33
C ALA A 235 -6.26 -52.11 -10.41
N SER A 236 -7.24 -52.24 -11.29
CA SER A 236 -7.64 -51.25 -12.29
C SER A 236 -8.21 -50.01 -11.58
N LEU A 237 -7.74 -48.83 -11.98
CA LEU A 237 -8.30 -47.55 -11.55
C LEU A 237 -9.70 -47.32 -12.16
N PRO A 238 -10.65 -46.74 -11.42
CA PRO A 238 -11.95 -46.38 -11.96
C PRO A 238 -11.83 -45.22 -12.96
N VAL A 239 -12.37 -45.43 -14.16
CA VAL A 239 -12.58 -44.41 -15.19
C VAL A 239 -13.56 -43.36 -14.65
N GLY A 240 -13.15 -42.08 -14.62
CA GLY A 240 -14.09 -40.96 -14.41
C GLY A 240 -13.66 -39.82 -13.49
N THR A 241 -12.43 -39.78 -12.96
CA THR A 241 -11.96 -38.62 -12.18
C THR A 241 -11.37 -37.53 -13.10
N PRO A 242 -11.92 -36.31 -13.14
CA PRO A 242 -11.30 -35.22 -13.89
C PRO A 242 -10.00 -34.79 -13.20
N MET A 243 -8.90 -34.73 -13.96
CA MET A 243 -7.62 -34.27 -13.42
C MET A 243 -7.67 -32.77 -13.08
N PRO A 244 -7.09 -32.34 -11.95
CA PRO A 244 -6.93 -30.94 -11.61
C PRO A 244 -5.92 -30.28 -12.58
N ALA A 245 -6.28 -29.12 -13.10
CA ALA A 245 -5.41 -28.34 -13.98
C ALA A 245 -4.13 -27.91 -13.21
N GLY A 246 -2.97 -28.38 -13.68
CA GLY A 246 -1.66 -27.90 -13.21
C GLY A 246 -0.70 -28.96 -12.63
N ALA A 247 -1.04 -30.25 -12.62
CA ALA A 247 -0.08 -31.28 -12.22
C ALA A 247 0.92 -31.60 -13.36
N PRO A 248 2.24 -31.62 -13.11
CA PRO A 248 3.22 -32.00 -14.11
C PRO A 248 3.14 -33.51 -14.40
N MET A 249 3.11 -33.88 -15.69
CA MET A 249 3.07 -35.28 -16.10
C MET A 249 4.38 -36.02 -15.75
N PRO A 250 4.30 -37.27 -15.26
CA PRO A 250 5.48 -38.12 -15.11
C PRO A 250 6.02 -38.54 -16.49
N ALA A 251 7.35 -38.48 -16.64
CA ALA A 251 8.03 -38.88 -17.86
C ALA A 251 7.83 -40.37 -18.13
N GLY A 252 7.20 -40.72 -19.27
CA GLY A 252 7.07 -42.10 -19.74
C GLY A 252 5.70 -42.53 -20.25
N ALA A 253 4.66 -41.70 -20.17
CA ALA A 253 3.33 -42.05 -20.69
C ALA A 253 3.21 -41.77 -22.20
N SER A 254 3.10 -42.82 -23.01
CA SER A 254 2.77 -42.75 -24.44
C SER A 254 1.27 -42.58 -24.66
N MET A 255 0.88 -41.56 -25.46
CA MET A 255 -0.52 -41.31 -25.84
C MET A 255 -1.04 -42.33 -26.87
N PRO A 256 -2.31 -42.76 -26.79
CA PRO A 256 -2.96 -43.49 -27.87
C PRO A 256 -3.30 -42.55 -29.04
N ALA A 257 -2.93 -42.96 -30.25
CA ALA A 257 -3.25 -42.26 -31.48
C ALA A 257 -4.73 -42.46 -31.86
N GLY A 258 -5.48 -41.37 -32.01
CA GLY A 258 -6.84 -41.41 -32.56
C GLY A 258 -7.78 -40.39 -31.92
N GLY A 259 -7.71 -39.14 -32.39
CA GLY A 259 -8.65 -38.10 -31.98
C GLY A 259 -8.53 -36.88 -32.90
N SER A 260 -9.34 -36.86 -33.95
CA SER A 260 -9.48 -35.75 -34.90
C SER A 260 -9.97 -34.47 -34.19
N LEU A 261 -9.22 -33.39 -34.30
CA LEU A 261 -9.65 -32.04 -33.88
C LEU A 261 -10.38 -31.36 -35.05
N SER A 262 -11.70 -31.19 -34.91
CA SER A 262 -12.47 -30.25 -35.74
C SER A 262 -12.13 -28.81 -35.35
N ALA A 263 -11.63 -28.07 -36.33
CA ALA A 263 -11.58 -26.62 -36.31
C ALA A 263 -13.00 -26.02 -36.40
N SER A 264 -13.27 -25.01 -35.59
CA SER A 264 -14.13 -23.83 -35.83
C SER A 264 -14.91 -23.44 -34.57
N ALA A 265 -14.57 -22.31 -33.97
CA ALA A 265 -15.52 -21.36 -33.37
C ALA A 265 -14.77 -20.12 -32.84
N SER A 266 -14.75 -19.08 -33.68
CA SER A 266 -15.11 -17.70 -33.34
C SER A 266 -14.85 -17.22 -31.91
N MET A 267 -13.85 -16.36 -31.76
CA MET A 267 -13.72 -15.46 -30.63
C MET A 267 -14.88 -14.46 -30.62
N SER A 268 -15.82 -14.66 -29.69
CA SER A 268 -16.79 -13.65 -29.28
C SER A 268 -16.25 -12.90 -28.06
N ALA A 269 -16.36 -11.57 -28.11
CA ALA A 269 -15.86 -10.63 -27.12
C ALA A 269 -16.34 -10.97 -25.70
N GLY A 270 -15.37 -11.12 -24.79
CA GLY A 270 -15.63 -11.27 -23.36
C GLY A 270 -16.27 -10.00 -22.80
N ALA A 271 -17.53 -10.11 -22.41
CA ALA A 271 -18.21 -9.16 -21.57
C ALA A 271 -17.50 -9.08 -20.20
N LEU A 272 -17.04 -7.88 -19.84
CA LEU A 272 -16.61 -7.55 -18.49
C LEU A 272 -17.76 -7.81 -17.52
N VAL A 273 -17.54 -8.71 -16.56
CA VAL A 273 -18.34 -8.82 -15.34
C VAL A 273 -17.96 -7.63 -14.45
N PRO A 274 -18.85 -6.68 -14.16
CA PRO A 274 -18.54 -5.62 -13.21
C PRO A 274 -18.65 -6.20 -11.80
N HIS A 275 -17.51 -6.39 -11.14
CA HIS A 275 -17.47 -6.47 -9.68
C HIS A 275 -17.56 -5.05 -9.12
N GLY A 276 -18.63 -4.77 -8.37
CA GLY A 276 -18.73 -3.59 -7.52
C GLY A 276 -19.78 -2.55 -7.93
N SER A 277 -21.03 -2.96 -8.16
CA SER A 277 -22.15 -2.05 -7.93
C SER A 277 -22.63 -2.25 -6.49
N GLU A 278 -22.18 -1.39 -5.57
CA GLU A 278 -22.84 -1.23 -4.26
C GLU A 278 -24.30 -0.86 -4.54
N ALA A 279 -25.23 -1.71 -4.09
CA ALA A 279 -26.64 -1.38 -4.12
C ALA A 279 -26.87 -0.24 -3.12
N PRO A 280 -27.43 0.92 -3.54
CA PRO A 280 -27.71 2.00 -2.62
C PRO A 280 -28.83 1.56 -1.68
N GLY A 281 -28.49 1.31 -0.40
CA GLY A 281 -29.45 0.96 0.66
C GLY A 281 -29.11 -0.27 1.50
N GLU A 282 -27.97 -0.95 1.28
CA GLU A 282 -27.59 -2.09 2.11
C GLU A 282 -27.29 -1.64 3.55
N SER A 283 -28.05 -2.17 4.52
CA SER A 283 -27.83 -1.89 5.92
C SER A 283 -26.54 -2.57 6.41
N PHE A 284 -25.90 -2.02 7.44
CA PHE A 284 -24.71 -2.64 8.04
C PHE A 284 -24.97 -4.10 8.46
N HIS A 285 -26.19 -4.41 8.90
CA HIS A 285 -26.59 -5.76 9.29
C HIS A 285 -26.56 -6.73 8.09
N ASP A 286 -27.08 -6.32 6.93
CA ASP A 286 -27.08 -7.15 5.72
C ASP A 286 -25.64 -7.42 5.25
N ARG A 287 -24.78 -6.40 5.35
CA ARG A 287 -23.35 -6.53 5.05
C ARG A 287 -22.67 -7.56 5.97
N VAL A 288 -22.94 -7.50 7.27
CA VAL A 288 -22.36 -8.43 8.26
C VAL A 288 -22.84 -9.87 8.03
N VAL A 289 -24.15 -10.06 7.83
CA VAL A 289 -24.73 -11.39 7.56
C VAL A 289 -24.12 -11.99 6.30
N ARG A 290 -23.97 -11.19 5.24
CA ARG A 290 -23.34 -11.64 3.99
C ARG A 290 -21.87 -12.02 4.18
N THR A 291 -21.07 -11.17 4.84
CA THR A 291 -19.66 -11.50 5.10
C THR A 291 -19.50 -12.73 5.98
N THR A 292 -20.44 -12.98 6.90
CA THR A 292 -20.42 -14.19 7.74
C THR A 292 -20.73 -15.43 6.91
N ALA A 293 -21.74 -15.36 6.04
CA ALA A 293 -22.08 -16.45 5.11
C ALA A 293 -20.94 -16.76 4.12
N ASP A 294 -20.26 -15.74 3.59
CA ASP A 294 -19.10 -15.92 2.71
C ASP A 294 -17.93 -16.58 3.47
N LEU A 295 -17.72 -16.21 4.74
CA LEU A 295 -16.67 -16.79 5.57
C LEU A 295 -16.95 -18.26 5.92
N ASP A 296 -18.21 -18.60 6.22
CA ASP A 296 -18.64 -19.99 6.44
C ASP A 296 -18.50 -20.83 5.17
N ALA A 297 -18.81 -20.26 3.99
CA ALA A 297 -18.57 -20.92 2.71
C ALA A 297 -17.08 -21.16 2.45
N MET A 298 -16.22 -20.20 2.77
CA MET A 298 -14.76 -20.36 2.67
C MET A 298 -14.23 -21.42 3.65
N LEU A 299 -14.73 -21.47 4.88
CA LEU A 299 -14.36 -22.47 5.88
C LEU A 299 -14.82 -23.88 5.46
N ALA A 300 -16.02 -24.00 4.91
CA ALA A 300 -16.53 -25.26 4.35
C ALA A 300 -15.68 -25.73 3.16
N GLN A 301 -15.30 -24.81 2.27
CA GLN A 301 -14.46 -25.12 1.11
C GLN A 301 -13.02 -25.49 1.49
N ALA A 302 -12.52 -24.95 2.62
CA ALA A 302 -11.25 -25.33 3.21
C ALA A 302 -11.29 -26.69 3.95
N GLY A 303 -12.43 -27.38 3.98
CA GLY A 303 -12.61 -28.65 4.70
C GLY A 303 -12.60 -28.48 6.22
N ILE A 304 -12.76 -27.26 6.72
CA ILE A 304 -12.85 -26.95 8.14
C ILE A 304 -14.32 -27.09 8.54
N THR A 305 -14.83 -28.32 8.50
CA THR A 305 -16.20 -28.64 8.91
C THR A 305 -16.16 -29.56 10.12
N GLY A 306 -16.29 -28.97 11.31
CA GLY A 306 -16.57 -29.73 12.52
C GLY A 306 -16.12 -29.08 13.82
N PRO A 307 -16.81 -29.36 14.94
CA PRO A 307 -16.33 -29.00 16.26
C PRO A 307 -14.97 -29.67 16.49
N ARG A 308 -13.99 -28.90 16.98
CA ARG A 308 -12.66 -29.44 17.34
C ARG A 308 -12.84 -30.67 18.23
N PRO A 309 -12.15 -31.80 17.95
CA PRO A 309 -12.06 -32.90 18.88
C PRO A 309 -11.52 -32.37 20.22
N GLY A 310 -12.34 -32.43 21.28
CA GLY A 310 -11.98 -31.92 22.61
C GLY A 310 -12.59 -30.57 23.00
N ALA A 311 -13.43 -29.95 22.17
CA ALA A 311 -14.28 -28.86 22.65
C ALA A 311 -15.33 -29.44 23.61
N ALA A 312 -15.26 -29.07 24.90
CA ALA A 312 -16.28 -29.42 25.88
C ALA A 312 -17.67 -28.97 25.37
N PRO A 313 -18.74 -29.74 25.60
CA PRO A 313 -20.09 -29.31 25.25
C PRO A 313 -20.33 -27.93 25.87
N GLY A 314 -20.64 -26.94 25.04
CA GLY A 314 -21.04 -25.63 25.53
C GLY A 314 -22.26 -25.77 26.47
N PRO A 315 -22.46 -24.84 27.42
CA PRO A 315 -23.62 -24.86 28.29
C PRO A 315 -24.90 -24.99 27.46
N HIS A 316 -25.83 -25.83 27.92
CA HIS A 316 -27.09 -26.06 27.24
C HIS A 316 -27.79 -24.71 26.99
N ALA A 317 -28.39 -24.55 25.82
CA ALA A 317 -29.04 -23.30 25.39
C ALA A 317 -30.14 -22.78 26.36
N GLY A 318 -30.54 -23.55 27.37
CA GLY A 318 -31.43 -23.13 28.45
C GLY A 318 -30.77 -22.39 29.63
N ASP A 319 -29.44 -22.36 29.72
CA ASP A 319 -28.70 -21.72 30.83
C ASP A 319 -28.19 -20.31 30.49
N LEU A 320 -28.49 -19.80 29.29
CA LEU A 320 -28.19 -18.42 28.93
C LEU A 320 -29.28 -17.51 29.51
N PRO A 321 -28.93 -16.47 30.30
CA PRO A 321 -29.91 -15.51 30.78
C PRO A 321 -30.62 -14.86 29.58
N PRO A 322 -31.94 -14.62 29.67
CA PRO A 322 -32.70 -14.03 28.58
C PRO A 322 -32.06 -12.71 28.16
N VAL A 323 -31.64 -12.64 26.90
CA VAL A 323 -31.10 -11.42 26.29
C VAL A 323 -32.26 -10.41 26.24
N PRO A 324 -32.10 -9.20 26.81
CA PRO A 324 -33.16 -8.20 26.79
C PRO A 324 -33.42 -7.72 25.36
N ASP A 325 -34.54 -8.15 24.79
CA ASP A 325 -35.04 -7.72 23.48
C ASP A 325 -35.78 -6.38 23.61
N SER A 326 -35.08 -5.27 23.87
CA SER A 326 -35.62 -3.92 23.62
C SER A 326 -34.55 -2.82 23.72
N PRO A 327 -34.44 -1.91 22.73
CA PRO A 327 -33.68 -0.68 22.86
C PRO A 327 -34.53 0.40 23.54
N GLU A 328 -34.99 0.16 24.77
CA GLU A 328 -35.62 1.20 25.60
C GLU A 328 -34.60 1.65 26.64
N GLY A 329 -33.82 2.69 26.33
CA GLY A 329 -32.87 3.23 27.30
C GLY A 329 -31.86 4.27 26.83
N ILE A 330 -31.98 4.82 25.62
CA ILE A 330 -31.14 5.94 25.17
C ILE A 330 -32.02 7.08 24.68
N GLU A 331 -32.89 7.58 25.54
CA GLU A 331 -33.47 8.92 25.38
C GLU A 331 -33.31 9.70 26.68
N GLY A 332 -32.64 10.86 26.59
CA GLY A 332 -32.78 11.93 27.56
C GLY A 332 -31.66 12.11 28.59
N THR A 333 -30.42 12.36 28.16
CA THR A 333 -29.52 13.20 28.97
C THR A 333 -29.38 14.56 28.30
N PRO A 334 -29.99 15.65 28.84
CA PRO A 334 -29.81 16.96 28.27
C PRO A 334 -28.38 17.43 28.51
N ALA A 335 -27.70 17.82 27.43
CA ALA A 335 -26.38 18.45 27.45
C ALA A 335 -26.46 19.83 28.13
N GLY A 336 -26.35 19.83 29.45
CA GLY A 336 -26.17 21.03 30.26
C GLY A 336 -24.70 21.38 30.39
N ASN A 337 -24.12 22.04 29.38
CA ASN A 337 -22.86 22.77 29.49
C ASN A 337 -23.05 24.20 28.96
N ALA A 338 -23.84 24.99 29.69
CA ALA A 338 -23.82 26.43 29.58
C ALA A 338 -22.73 26.95 30.52
N ALA A 339 -21.57 27.30 29.94
CA ALA A 339 -20.52 28.03 30.63
C ALA A 339 -21.09 29.36 31.16
N LYS A 340 -21.05 29.49 32.48
CA LYS A 340 -21.38 30.71 33.22
C LYS A 340 -20.35 31.79 32.86
N PRO A 341 -20.74 32.95 32.31
CA PRO A 341 -19.80 34.05 32.15
C PRO A 341 -19.55 34.71 33.52
N ASP A 342 -18.28 34.76 33.91
CA ASP A 342 -17.84 35.50 35.09
C ASP A 342 -18.11 37.00 34.90
N ARG A 343 -18.79 37.56 35.90
CA ARG A 343 -19.15 38.96 36.02
C ARG A 343 -17.89 39.72 36.48
N PRO A 344 -17.42 40.76 35.76
CA PRO A 344 -16.33 41.58 36.27
C PRO A 344 -16.85 42.41 37.45
N ALA A 345 -16.22 42.22 38.61
CA ALA A 345 -16.36 43.11 39.75
C ALA A 345 -15.72 44.45 39.39
N GLY A 346 -16.55 45.48 39.26
CA GLY A 346 -16.09 46.85 39.36
C GLY A 346 -15.75 47.18 40.82
N GLY A 347 -14.68 47.93 41.04
CA GLY A 347 -14.34 48.50 42.34
C GLY A 347 -12.98 49.19 42.38
N HIS A 348 -13.03 50.52 42.22
CA HIS A 348 -12.05 51.58 42.52
C HIS A 348 -11.17 52.11 41.38
#